data_AF-A0A7J8ZLS4-F1
#
_entry.id   AF-A0A7J8ZLS4-F1
#
_cell.length_a   1.000
_cell.length_b   1.000
_cell.length_c   1.000
_cell.angle_alpha   90.00
_cell.angle_beta   90.00
_cell.angle_gamma   90.00
#
_symmetry.space_group_name_H-M   'P 1'
#
loop_
_entity.id
_entity.type
_entity.pdbx_description
1 polymer ?
#
loop_
_entity_poly.entity_id
_entity_poly.type
_entity_poly.pdbx_seq_one_letter_code
_entity_poly.pdbx_strand_id
1 'polypeptide(L)'
;MSGAVINPVNIRLNASTVAFLLGHSQSAVVIVDQEFFTLAEDSLKIMKEKSQGNFKPPLLVVVADESCDPKTLRYALGQGAIEYEKFLESGDPEFSWKPPQDEWQSIALNYTSGTTASPKGVVLHHRGAYLMSLSNPLIWGMNEGAIYLWTLPMFHCNGWCFTWALAALCGTNICLRQVTAKGVYSAIAKYGVTHFCAAPVVLNSIVNAPSEDTILPLPHVVHVMTAGAAPPSAVLFAMSQKGFRVTHTYGLSETYGPSTVCAWKPEWDSLPPETQARLNARQGVRYIGLEGLDVISSQTGRPVAADGKTIGEIVMRGNLVMKGYLKNPKANEETFANGWFHSGDLGVKHPDGYIEIKDRSKDIIISGGENISSVEVENSLYLHPAILEASVVARADERWGESPCAFVTLKPGVADK
;
A
#
# COMPACT_ATOMS: atom_id res chain seq x y z
N MET A 1 -12.42 2.14 -23.62
CA MET A 1 -12.21 1.17 -22.53
C MET A 1 -13.41 0.25 -22.46
N SER A 2 -13.29 -0.93 -21.85
CA SER A 2 -14.37 -1.92 -21.71
C SER A 2 -15.44 -1.56 -20.67
N GLY A 3 -15.25 -0.46 -19.91
CA GLY A 3 -16.13 -0.08 -18.80
C GLY A 3 -16.04 -1.02 -17.59
N ALA A 4 -15.06 -1.93 -17.57
CA ALA A 4 -14.84 -2.85 -16.47
C ALA A 4 -14.18 -2.16 -15.27
N VAL A 5 -14.35 -2.77 -14.09
CA VAL A 5 -13.72 -2.36 -12.83
C VAL A 5 -12.58 -3.33 -12.52
N ILE A 6 -11.35 -2.84 -12.37
CA ILE A 6 -10.22 -3.69 -12.01
C ILE A 6 -10.26 -4.06 -10.52
N ASN A 7 -10.11 -5.35 -10.20
CA ASN A 7 -9.99 -5.84 -8.83
C ASN A 7 -8.65 -6.56 -8.67
N PRO A 8 -7.56 -5.85 -8.33
CA PRO A 8 -6.26 -6.48 -8.22
C PRO A 8 -6.17 -7.25 -6.91
N VAL A 9 -6.09 -8.58 -7.00
CA VAL A 9 -6.11 -9.48 -5.85
C VAL A 9 -4.68 -9.77 -5.38
N ASN A 10 -4.47 -9.74 -4.06
CA ASN A 10 -3.19 -10.10 -3.46
C ASN A 10 -2.92 -11.61 -3.59
N ILE A 11 -1.91 -11.93 -4.40
CA ILE A 11 -1.44 -13.31 -4.68
C ILE A 11 -0.91 -14.06 -3.45
N ARG A 12 -0.67 -13.37 -2.33
CA ARG A 12 -0.19 -13.98 -1.07
C ARG A 12 -1.33 -14.46 -0.17
N LEU A 13 -2.58 -14.25 -0.57
CA LEU A 13 -3.75 -14.72 0.15
C LEU A 13 -4.00 -16.21 -0.12
N ASN A 14 -4.65 -16.88 0.81
CA ASN A 14 -5.10 -18.26 0.61
C ASN A 14 -6.33 -18.33 -0.33
N ALA A 15 -6.59 -19.52 -0.88
CA ALA A 15 -7.67 -19.75 -1.83
C ALA A 15 -9.06 -19.41 -1.27
N SER A 16 -9.32 -19.65 0.02
CA SER A 16 -10.59 -19.32 0.66
C SER A 16 -10.86 -17.82 0.70
N THR A 17 -9.84 -17.02 0.99
CA THR A 17 -9.94 -15.56 0.96
C THR A 17 -10.11 -15.06 -0.47
N VAL A 18 -9.32 -15.56 -1.43
CA VAL A 18 -9.46 -15.20 -2.85
C VAL A 18 -10.86 -15.55 -3.38
N ALA A 19 -11.39 -16.73 -3.05
CA ALA A 19 -12.75 -17.15 -3.39
C ALA A 19 -13.81 -16.17 -2.85
N PHE A 20 -13.65 -15.70 -1.61
CA PHE A 20 -14.54 -14.67 -1.04
C PHE A 20 -14.48 -13.37 -1.84
N LEU A 21 -13.28 -12.89 -2.17
CA LEU A 21 -13.07 -11.63 -2.91
C LEU A 21 -13.71 -11.68 -4.31
N LEU A 22 -13.46 -12.77 -5.05
CA LEU A 22 -14.01 -12.99 -6.39
C LEU A 22 -15.53 -13.13 -6.38
N GLY A 23 -16.08 -13.87 -5.41
CA GLY A 23 -17.53 -14.04 -5.24
C GLY A 23 -18.22 -12.75 -4.81
N HIS A 24 -17.67 -12.03 -3.83
CA HIS A 24 -18.23 -10.78 -3.32
C HIS A 24 -18.27 -9.69 -4.40
N SER A 25 -17.19 -9.59 -5.20
CA SER A 25 -17.09 -8.68 -6.35
C SER A 25 -17.88 -9.13 -7.58
N GLN A 26 -18.35 -10.38 -7.63
CA GLN A 26 -18.99 -10.99 -8.80
C GLN A 26 -18.10 -10.90 -10.05
N SER A 27 -16.82 -11.26 -9.87
CA SER A 27 -15.82 -11.19 -10.93
C SER A 27 -16.27 -11.96 -12.19
N ALA A 28 -16.26 -11.29 -13.34
CA ALA A 28 -16.64 -11.86 -14.63
C ALA A 28 -15.44 -12.41 -15.42
N VAL A 29 -14.24 -11.89 -15.15
CA VAL A 29 -12.97 -12.31 -15.76
C VAL A 29 -11.92 -12.40 -14.65
N VAL A 30 -11.09 -13.43 -14.68
CA VAL A 30 -9.91 -13.59 -13.82
C VAL A 30 -8.70 -13.69 -14.72
N ILE A 31 -7.78 -12.73 -14.61
CA ILE A 31 -6.48 -12.75 -15.28
C ILE A 31 -5.44 -13.11 -14.21
N VAL A 32 -4.67 -14.17 -14.45
CA VAL A 32 -3.73 -14.71 -13.46
C VAL A 32 -2.39 -15.02 -14.12
N ASP A 33 -1.30 -14.69 -13.45
CA ASP A 33 0.04 -15.15 -13.84
C ASP A 33 0.10 -16.68 -13.70
N GLN A 34 0.72 -17.36 -14.66
CA GLN A 34 0.79 -18.83 -14.68
C GLN A 34 1.28 -19.43 -13.36
N GLU A 35 2.21 -18.78 -12.64
CA GLU A 35 2.75 -19.25 -11.36
C GLU A 35 1.66 -19.41 -10.28
N PHE A 36 0.60 -18.60 -10.35
CA PHE A 36 -0.50 -18.59 -9.38
C PHE A 36 -1.79 -19.22 -9.91
N PHE A 37 -1.71 -19.96 -11.02
CA PHE A 37 -2.89 -20.56 -11.64
C PHE A 37 -3.63 -21.52 -10.69
N THR A 38 -2.90 -22.35 -9.93
CA THR A 38 -3.48 -23.30 -8.97
C THR A 38 -4.26 -22.59 -7.86
N LEU A 39 -3.75 -21.46 -7.36
CA LEU A 39 -4.46 -20.63 -6.39
C LEU A 39 -5.80 -20.12 -6.95
N ALA A 40 -5.81 -19.65 -8.19
CA ALA A 40 -7.04 -19.22 -8.86
C ALA A 40 -8.02 -20.39 -9.05
N GLU A 41 -7.53 -21.53 -9.52
CA GLU A 41 -8.34 -22.74 -9.72
C GLU A 41 -9.01 -23.20 -8.42
N ASP A 42 -8.24 -23.32 -7.33
CA ASP A 42 -8.76 -23.76 -6.03
C ASP A 42 -9.77 -22.77 -5.46
N SER A 43 -9.55 -21.47 -5.69
CA SER A 43 -10.52 -20.43 -5.31
C SER A 43 -11.86 -20.59 -6.05
N LEU A 44 -11.80 -20.89 -7.35
CA LEU A 44 -13.01 -21.12 -8.16
C LEU A 44 -13.74 -22.42 -7.78
N LYS A 45 -13.01 -23.48 -7.40
CA LYS A 45 -13.62 -24.71 -6.83
C LYS A 45 -14.40 -24.40 -5.56
N ILE A 46 -13.81 -23.65 -4.63
CA ILE A 46 -14.49 -23.22 -3.38
C ILE A 46 -15.75 -22.39 -3.69
N MET A 47 -15.68 -21.46 -4.67
CA MET A 47 -16.85 -20.70 -5.10
C MET A 47 -17.94 -21.60 -5.68
N LYS A 48 -17.58 -22.58 -6.50
CA LYS A 48 -18.51 -23.53 -7.10
C LYS A 48 -19.23 -24.34 -6.04
N GLU A 49 -18.49 -24.90 -5.07
CA GLU A 49 -19.04 -25.69 -3.96
C GLU A 49 -20.05 -24.87 -3.13
N LYS A 50 -19.74 -23.60 -2.86
CA LYS A 50 -20.62 -22.70 -2.08
C LYS A 50 -21.82 -22.18 -2.86
N SER A 51 -21.83 -22.28 -4.19
CA SER A 51 -22.85 -21.66 -5.05
C SER A 51 -24.21 -22.37 -5.07
N GLN A 52 -24.34 -23.55 -4.44
CA GLN A 52 -25.56 -24.38 -4.44
C GLN A 52 -26.17 -24.60 -5.83
N GLY A 53 -25.32 -24.70 -6.88
CA GLY A 53 -25.75 -24.97 -8.26
C GLY A 53 -25.87 -23.74 -9.16
N ASN A 54 -25.73 -22.51 -8.63
CA ASN A 54 -25.81 -21.27 -9.40
C ASN A 54 -24.42 -20.70 -9.79
N PHE A 55 -23.38 -21.53 -9.86
CA PHE A 55 -22.04 -21.08 -10.22
C PHE A 55 -21.96 -20.69 -11.69
N LYS A 56 -21.69 -19.40 -11.96
CA LYS A 56 -21.24 -18.93 -13.27
C LYS A 56 -19.73 -18.72 -13.20
N PRO A 57 -18.91 -19.58 -13.83
CA PRO A 57 -17.46 -19.40 -13.82
C PRO A 57 -17.09 -18.09 -14.54
N PRO A 58 -16.11 -17.33 -14.04
CA PRO A 58 -15.53 -16.23 -14.79
C PRO A 58 -14.76 -16.76 -16.01
N LEU A 59 -14.56 -15.91 -17.00
CA LEU A 59 -13.57 -16.16 -18.04
C LEU A 59 -12.18 -16.22 -17.38
N LEU A 60 -11.45 -17.31 -17.58
CA LEU A 60 -10.12 -17.50 -17.01
C LEU A 60 -9.05 -17.26 -18.07
N VAL A 61 -8.20 -16.27 -17.83
CA VAL A 61 -7.09 -15.89 -18.70
C VAL A 61 -5.78 -16.09 -17.94
N VAL A 62 -4.84 -16.81 -18.53
CA VAL A 62 -3.52 -17.07 -17.95
C VAL A 62 -2.45 -16.28 -18.68
N VAL A 63 -1.62 -15.54 -17.94
CA VAL A 63 -0.48 -14.80 -18.47
C VAL A 63 0.73 -15.73 -18.44
N ALA A 64 1.29 -16.02 -19.62
CA ALA A 64 2.51 -16.81 -19.75
C ALA A 64 3.75 -15.95 -19.47
N ASP A 65 4.79 -16.58 -18.91
CA ASP A 65 6.10 -15.96 -18.70
C ASP A 65 7.20 -17.00 -18.96
N GLU A 66 8.22 -16.63 -19.72
CA GLU A 66 9.28 -17.57 -20.11
C GLU A 66 10.14 -18.03 -18.93
N SER A 67 10.13 -17.29 -17.82
CA SER A 67 10.90 -17.58 -16.61
C SER A 67 10.27 -18.63 -15.69
N CYS A 68 9.02 -19.06 -15.91
CA CYS A 68 8.39 -20.10 -15.09
C CYS A 68 8.31 -21.46 -15.79
N ASP A 69 7.97 -22.50 -15.02
CA ASP A 69 7.84 -23.86 -15.54
C ASP A 69 6.74 -23.93 -16.63
N PRO A 70 7.10 -24.30 -17.88
CA PRO A 70 6.13 -24.46 -18.97
C PRO A 70 5.03 -25.49 -18.68
N LYS A 71 5.23 -26.40 -17.71
CA LYS A 71 4.20 -27.35 -17.26
C LYS A 71 2.98 -26.63 -16.67
N THR A 72 3.18 -25.53 -15.95
CA THR A 72 2.08 -24.81 -15.31
C THR A 72 1.17 -24.16 -16.36
N LEU A 73 1.75 -23.57 -17.41
CA LEU A 73 0.99 -23.08 -18.55
C LEU A 73 0.22 -24.20 -19.26
N ARG A 74 0.88 -25.32 -19.59
CA ARG A 74 0.21 -26.46 -20.23
C ARG A 74 -0.94 -27.00 -19.39
N TYR A 75 -0.77 -27.07 -18.08
CA TYR A 75 -1.83 -27.45 -17.15
C TYR A 75 -3.00 -26.45 -17.23
N ALA A 76 -2.73 -25.16 -17.12
CA ALA A 76 -3.74 -24.10 -17.18
C ALA A 76 -4.60 -24.17 -18.46
N LEU A 77 -3.96 -24.35 -19.61
CA LEU A 77 -4.63 -24.51 -20.90
C LEU A 77 -5.47 -25.80 -20.94
N GLY A 78 -4.98 -26.90 -20.36
CA GLY A 78 -5.73 -28.15 -20.22
C GLY A 78 -6.97 -28.03 -19.33
N GLN A 79 -7.01 -27.05 -18.42
CA GLN A 79 -8.17 -26.72 -17.58
C GLN A 79 -9.14 -25.73 -18.24
N GLY A 80 -8.90 -25.34 -19.49
CA GLY A 80 -9.78 -24.46 -20.26
C GLY A 80 -9.51 -22.96 -20.07
N ALA A 81 -8.35 -22.57 -19.51
CA ALA A 81 -7.93 -21.18 -19.53
C ALA A 81 -7.50 -20.74 -20.94
N ILE A 82 -7.66 -19.46 -21.23
CA ILE A 82 -7.16 -18.84 -22.47
C ILE A 82 -5.82 -18.16 -22.16
N GLU A 83 -4.79 -18.41 -22.97
CA GLU A 83 -3.53 -17.68 -22.86
C GLU A 83 -3.75 -16.18 -23.19
N TYR A 84 -3.11 -15.28 -22.44
CA TYR A 84 -3.34 -13.83 -22.53
C TYR A 84 -3.09 -13.23 -23.92
N GLU A 85 -1.97 -13.55 -24.58
CA GLU A 85 -1.69 -13.05 -25.93
C GLU A 85 -2.72 -13.59 -26.95
N LYS A 86 -3.12 -14.85 -26.80
CA LYS A 86 -4.23 -15.43 -27.60
C LYS A 86 -5.58 -14.78 -27.32
N PHE A 87 -5.83 -14.36 -26.09
CA PHE A 87 -7.02 -13.60 -25.75
C PHE A 87 -6.98 -12.21 -26.41
N LEU A 88 -5.83 -11.54 -26.44
CA LEU A 88 -5.66 -10.25 -27.12
C LEU A 88 -5.88 -10.33 -28.63
N GLU A 89 -5.41 -11.40 -29.29
CA GLU A 89 -5.65 -11.65 -30.72
C GLU A 89 -7.14 -11.70 -31.11
N SER A 90 -8.04 -11.96 -30.14
CA SER A 90 -9.49 -11.95 -30.38
C SER A 90 -10.12 -10.54 -30.36
N GLY A 91 -9.36 -9.53 -29.92
CA GLY A 91 -9.78 -8.14 -29.88
C GLY A 91 -9.74 -7.44 -31.24
N ASP A 92 -10.49 -6.35 -31.36
CA ASP A 92 -10.41 -5.44 -32.50
C ASP A 92 -9.39 -4.33 -32.21
N PRO A 93 -8.25 -4.26 -32.92
CA PRO A 93 -7.26 -3.20 -32.72
C PRO A 93 -7.81 -1.81 -33.06
N GLU A 94 -8.84 -1.72 -33.91
CA GLU A 94 -9.51 -0.48 -34.31
C GLU A 94 -10.73 -0.16 -33.44
N PHE A 95 -10.91 -0.88 -32.32
CA PHE A 95 -12.03 -0.65 -31.42
C PHE A 95 -12.04 0.80 -30.92
N SER A 96 -13.10 1.54 -31.28
CA SER A 96 -13.29 2.91 -30.82
C SER A 96 -13.57 2.95 -29.32
N TRP A 97 -12.50 3.11 -28.54
CA TRP A 97 -12.58 3.16 -27.10
C TRP A 97 -13.48 4.31 -26.62
N LYS A 98 -14.32 4.05 -25.61
CA LYS A 98 -15.17 5.07 -24.99
C LYS A 98 -14.63 5.49 -23.61
N PRO A 99 -14.62 6.80 -23.28
CA PRO A 99 -14.38 7.28 -21.92
C PRO A 99 -15.56 6.93 -21.00
N PRO A 100 -15.39 7.01 -19.67
CA PRO A 100 -16.52 6.89 -18.76
C PRO A 100 -17.54 8.00 -19.06
N GLN A 101 -18.82 7.68 -18.93
CA GLN A 101 -19.90 8.67 -19.14
C GLN A 101 -19.92 9.72 -18.03
N ASP A 102 -19.47 9.33 -16.85
CA ASP A 102 -19.34 10.14 -15.66
C ASP A 102 -18.05 9.71 -14.93
N GLU A 103 -17.23 10.67 -14.55
CA GLU A 103 -15.99 10.42 -13.81
C GLU A 103 -16.21 9.85 -12.40
N TRP A 104 -17.45 9.84 -11.90
CA TRP A 104 -17.86 9.09 -10.69
C TRP A 104 -18.13 7.60 -10.92
N GLN A 105 -18.04 7.12 -12.17
CA GLN A 105 -18.04 5.70 -12.46
C GLN A 105 -16.84 5.00 -11.81
N SER A 106 -17.04 3.77 -11.38
CA SER A 106 -16.00 3.00 -10.70
C SER A 106 -14.92 2.57 -11.69
N ILE A 107 -13.66 2.74 -11.31
CA ILE A 107 -12.50 2.28 -12.09
C ILE A 107 -11.85 1.05 -11.46
N ALA A 108 -11.84 0.98 -10.12
CA ALA A 108 -11.21 -0.10 -9.39
C ALA A 108 -11.97 -0.49 -8.12
N LEU A 109 -11.78 -1.73 -7.69
CA LEU A 109 -12.25 -2.30 -6.44
C LEU A 109 -11.05 -2.91 -5.72
N ASN A 110 -10.66 -2.35 -4.58
CA ASN A 110 -9.55 -2.88 -3.79
C ASN A 110 -10.11 -3.48 -2.50
N TYR A 111 -9.46 -4.48 -1.92
CA TYR A 111 -9.92 -5.05 -0.64
C TYR A 111 -8.92 -4.79 0.46
N THR A 112 -9.44 -4.41 1.63
CA THR A 112 -8.63 -4.24 2.83
C THR A 112 -8.24 -5.59 3.43
N SER A 113 -7.09 -5.66 4.11
CA SER A 113 -6.52 -6.90 4.66
C SER A 113 -7.34 -7.52 5.81
N GLY A 114 -8.35 -6.82 6.33
CA GLY A 114 -9.32 -7.41 7.27
C GLY A 114 -8.70 -7.95 8.56
N THR A 115 -7.82 -7.20 9.21
CA THR A 115 -7.08 -7.64 10.41
C THR A 115 -7.98 -8.04 11.59
N THR A 116 -9.22 -7.54 11.66
CA THR A 116 -10.19 -7.86 12.73
C THR A 116 -11.58 -8.27 12.23
N ALA A 117 -11.83 -8.26 10.90
CA ALA A 117 -13.13 -8.52 10.29
C ALA A 117 -12.96 -8.90 8.81
N SER A 118 -14.02 -9.45 8.19
CA SER A 118 -14.01 -9.79 6.75
C SER A 118 -13.52 -8.61 5.88
N PRO A 119 -12.69 -8.87 4.85
CA PRO A 119 -12.18 -7.86 3.93
C PRO A 119 -13.29 -6.94 3.38
N LYS A 120 -13.07 -5.62 3.44
CA LYS A 120 -14.02 -4.63 2.89
C LYS A 120 -13.61 -4.23 1.48
N GLY A 121 -14.54 -4.24 0.54
CA GLY A 121 -14.28 -3.84 -0.85
C GLY A 121 -14.37 -2.34 -1.04
N VAL A 122 -13.25 -1.65 -1.12
CA VAL A 122 -13.10 -0.22 -1.38
C VAL A 122 -13.35 0.11 -2.86
N VAL A 123 -14.43 0.84 -3.14
CA VAL A 123 -14.81 1.23 -4.51
C VAL A 123 -14.17 2.57 -4.85
N LEU A 124 -13.33 2.59 -5.89
CA LEU A 124 -12.64 3.78 -6.39
C LEU A 124 -13.26 4.25 -7.70
N HIS A 125 -13.24 5.56 -7.95
CA HIS A 125 -13.84 6.22 -9.11
C HIS A 125 -12.79 6.89 -10.01
N HIS A 126 -13.13 7.10 -11.28
CA HIS A 126 -12.23 7.69 -12.28
C HIS A 126 -11.69 9.07 -11.89
N ARG A 127 -12.54 9.95 -11.33
CA ARG A 127 -12.14 11.30 -10.91
C ARG A 127 -10.97 11.28 -9.92
N GLY A 128 -11.06 10.43 -8.89
CA GLY A 128 -10.03 10.35 -7.85
C GLY A 128 -8.75 9.71 -8.36
N ALA A 129 -8.86 8.67 -9.20
CA ALA A 129 -7.71 8.06 -9.86
C ALA A 129 -6.99 9.07 -10.77
N TYR A 130 -7.72 9.85 -11.55
CA TYR A 130 -7.18 10.91 -12.41
C TYR A 130 -6.44 11.98 -11.59
N LEU A 131 -7.11 12.55 -10.57
CA LEU A 131 -6.51 13.58 -9.72
C LEU A 131 -5.29 13.07 -8.96
N MET A 132 -5.33 11.85 -8.42
CA MET A 132 -4.19 11.23 -7.74
C MET A 132 -3.03 11.01 -8.70
N SER A 133 -3.30 10.55 -9.93
CA SER A 133 -2.27 10.29 -10.95
C SER A 133 -1.50 11.56 -11.34
N LEU A 134 -2.13 12.73 -11.25
CA LEU A 134 -1.46 14.02 -11.45
C LEU A 134 -0.84 14.58 -10.17
N SER A 135 -1.51 14.40 -9.02
CA SER A 135 -1.02 14.88 -7.74
C SER A 135 0.26 14.18 -7.28
N ASN A 136 0.39 12.87 -7.52
CA ASN A 136 1.55 12.07 -7.13
C ASN A 136 2.87 12.63 -7.71
N PRO A 137 3.01 12.79 -9.04
CA PRO A 137 4.19 13.39 -9.65
C PRO A 137 4.54 14.78 -9.12
N LEU A 138 3.52 15.64 -8.95
CA LEU A 138 3.72 17.02 -8.49
C LEU A 138 4.22 17.07 -7.04
N ILE A 139 3.64 16.27 -6.16
CA ILE A 139 4.06 16.18 -4.75
C ILE A 139 5.48 15.62 -4.64
N TRP A 140 5.80 14.59 -5.43
CA TRP A 140 7.07 13.89 -5.31
C TRP A 140 8.20 14.53 -6.14
N GLY A 141 7.88 15.48 -7.02
CA GLY A 141 8.82 16.11 -7.93
C GLY A 141 9.32 15.17 -9.02
N MET A 142 8.46 14.27 -9.50
CA MET A 142 8.82 13.37 -10.60
C MET A 142 8.88 14.12 -11.93
N ASN A 143 9.94 13.87 -12.69
CA ASN A 143 10.10 14.41 -14.03
C ASN A 143 9.43 13.53 -15.08
N GLU A 144 9.12 14.12 -16.25
CA GLU A 144 8.77 13.37 -17.46
C GLU A 144 9.85 12.32 -17.77
N GLY A 145 9.44 11.14 -18.22
CA GLY A 145 10.36 10.05 -18.55
C GLY A 145 10.98 9.35 -17.33
N ALA A 146 10.44 9.56 -16.12
CA ALA A 146 10.90 8.87 -14.91
C ALA A 146 10.98 7.34 -15.12
N ILE A 147 12.12 6.76 -14.75
CA ILE A 147 12.34 5.30 -14.77
C ILE A 147 11.99 4.76 -13.39
N TYR A 148 10.88 4.03 -13.30
CA TYR A 148 10.27 3.59 -12.06
C TYR A 148 10.39 2.08 -11.88
N LEU A 149 10.93 1.65 -10.74
CA LEU A 149 11.06 0.23 -10.39
C LEU A 149 9.88 -0.22 -9.51
N TRP A 150 9.20 -1.28 -9.95
CA TRP A 150 8.10 -1.88 -9.21
C TRP A 150 8.61 -2.79 -8.09
N THR A 151 8.79 -2.20 -6.90
CA THR A 151 9.00 -2.93 -5.64
C THR A 151 7.75 -2.96 -4.76
N LEU A 152 6.83 -2.01 -4.97
CA LEU A 152 5.49 -2.02 -4.37
C LEU A 152 4.58 -2.89 -5.23
N PRO A 153 3.90 -3.91 -4.67
CA PRO A 153 2.93 -4.69 -5.42
C PRO A 153 1.77 -3.84 -5.95
N MET A 154 1.44 -4.00 -7.24
CA MET A 154 0.37 -3.24 -7.89
C MET A 154 -1.02 -3.56 -7.32
N PHE A 155 -1.20 -4.68 -6.61
CA PHE A 155 -2.45 -4.98 -5.89
C PHE A 155 -2.66 -4.14 -4.63
N HIS A 156 -1.68 -3.36 -4.20
CA HIS A 156 -1.87 -2.37 -3.13
C HIS A 156 -2.29 -1.03 -3.72
N CYS A 157 -3.59 -0.73 -3.64
CA CYS A 157 -4.18 0.53 -4.11
C CYS A 157 -3.82 0.85 -5.58
N ASN A 158 -3.82 -0.17 -6.45
CA ASN A 158 -3.42 -0.05 -7.86
C ASN A 158 -1.98 0.49 -8.03
N GLY A 159 -1.06 0.07 -7.16
CA GLY A 159 0.31 0.58 -7.10
C GLY A 159 0.37 2.04 -6.65
N TRP A 160 -0.47 2.41 -5.67
CA TRP A 160 -0.61 3.80 -5.17
C TRP A 160 -0.90 4.81 -6.29
N CYS A 161 -1.68 4.39 -7.31
CA CYS A 161 -1.94 5.13 -8.54
C CYS A 161 -0.71 5.45 -9.42
N PHE A 162 0.49 4.94 -9.12
CA PHE A 162 1.64 5.12 -10.00
C PHE A 162 1.49 4.35 -11.33
N THR A 163 0.65 3.31 -11.37
CA THR A 163 0.33 2.60 -12.62
C THR A 163 -0.27 3.56 -13.67
N TRP A 164 -1.10 4.50 -13.23
CA TRP A 164 -1.68 5.54 -14.07
C TRP A 164 -0.79 6.79 -14.15
N ALA A 165 -0.13 7.18 -13.06
CA ALA A 165 0.76 8.36 -13.05
C ALA A 165 1.93 8.21 -14.03
N LEU A 166 2.53 7.02 -14.13
CA LEU A 166 3.63 6.78 -15.06
C LEU A 166 3.18 6.87 -16.52
N ALA A 167 1.96 6.44 -16.84
CA ALA A 167 1.40 6.65 -18.18
C ALA A 167 1.24 8.15 -18.48
N ALA A 168 0.78 8.94 -17.51
CA ALA A 168 0.63 10.40 -17.65
C ALA A 168 1.98 11.13 -17.78
N LEU A 169 3.06 10.58 -17.21
CA LEU A 169 4.42 11.13 -17.27
C LEU A 169 5.29 10.60 -18.42
N CYS A 170 4.75 9.73 -19.28
CA CYS A 170 5.54 8.97 -20.24
C CYS A 170 6.72 8.22 -19.57
N GLY A 171 6.51 7.72 -18.36
CA GLY A 171 7.50 7.02 -17.55
C GLY A 171 7.76 5.59 -18.02
N THR A 172 8.91 5.05 -17.62
CA THR A 172 9.31 3.66 -17.90
C THR A 172 9.04 2.78 -16.68
N ASN A 173 8.39 1.64 -16.90
CA ASN A 173 8.10 0.65 -15.86
C ASN A 173 9.17 -0.46 -15.89
N ILE A 174 9.95 -0.59 -14.82
CA ILE A 174 10.86 -1.72 -14.62
C ILE A 174 10.21 -2.68 -13.63
N CYS A 175 9.83 -3.86 -14.08
CA CYS A 175 9.19 -4.88 -13.25
C CYS A 175 10.20 -5.94 -12.80
N LEU A 176 10.12 -6.33 -11.54
CA LEU A 176 10.84 -7.49 -11.02
C LEU A 176 9.82 -8.60 -10.74
N ARG A 177 10.13 -9.82 -11.15
CA ARG A 177 9.33 -10.98 -10.79
C ARG A 177 9.37 -11.23 -9.28
N GLN A 178 10.55 -11.07 -8.68
CA GLN A 178 10.76 -11.09 -7.24
C GLN A 178 11.59 -9.90 -6.79
N VAL A 179 11.13 -9.20 -5.76
CA VAL A 179 11.87 -8.09 -5.13
C VAL A 179 12.98 -8.66 -4.27
N THR A 180 14.22 -8.30 -4.59
CA THR A 180 15.43 -8.63 -3.82
C THR A 180 16.35 -7.42 -3.82
N ALA A 181 17.20 -7.26 -2.79
CA ALA A 181 18.16 -6.16 -2.75
C ALA A 181 19.06 -6.15 -4.00
N LYS A 182 19.60 -7.32 -4.38
CA LYS A 182 20.37 -7.50 -5.62
C LYS A 182 19.61 -7.02 -6.85
N GLY A 183 18.33 -7.39 -6.98
CA GLY A 183 17.46 -6.95 -8.07
C GLY A 183 17.30 -5.44 -8.12
N VAL A 184 17.13 -4.80 -6.96
CA VAL A 184 17.04 -3.33 -6.85
C VAL A 184 18.34 -2.65 -7.29
N TYR A 185 19.49 -3.01 -6.69
CA TYR A 185 20.78 -2.41 -7.06
C TYR A 185 21.14 -2.66 -8.53
N SER A 186 20.90 -3.87 -9.03
CA SER A 186 21.15 -4.23 -10.43
C SER A 186 20.25 -3.43 -11.38
N ALA A 187 18.97 -3.24 -11.05
CA ALA A 187 18.05 -2.45 -11.87
C ALA A 187 18.45 -0.97 -11.90
N ILE A 188 18.89 -0.41 -10.77
CA ILE A 188 19.41 0.97 -10.72
C ILE A 188 20.64 1.11 -11.62
N ALA A 189 21.62 0.22 -11.49
CA ALA A 189 22.85 0.29 -12.26
C ALA A 189 22.62 0.05 -13.77
N LYS A 190 21.76 -0.92 -14.13
CA LYS A 190 21.54 -1.33 -15.52
C LYS A 190 20.56 -0.44 -16.28
N TYR A 191 19.46 -0.05 -15.64
CA TYR A 191 18.36 0.65 -16.31
C TYR A 191 18.25 2.12 -15.90
N GLY A 192 19.12 2.61 -15.01
CA GLY A 192 19.08 4.00 -14.57
C GLY A 192 17.83 4.33 -13.73
N VAL A 193 17.31 3.37 -12.95
CA VAL A 193 16.11 3.57 -12.11
C VAL A 193 16.26 4.84 -11.27
N THR A 194 15.24 5.69 -11.34
CA THR A 194 15.19 7.01 -10.67
C THR A 194 14.26 7.00 -9.46
N HIS A 195 13.20 6.19 -9.51
CA HIS A 195 12.13 6.19 -8.51
C HIS A 195 11.68 4.76 -8.18
N PHE A 196 11.29 4.52 -6.93
CA PHE A 196 10.46 3.37 -6.56
C PHE A 196 9.68 3.62 -5.27
N CYS A 197 8.57 2.91 -5.07
CA CYS A 197 7.87 2.84 -3.79
C CYS A 197 8.20 1.53 -3.07
N ALA A 198 8.46 1.60 -1.77
CA ALA A 198 8.80 0.43 -0.98
C ALA A 198 8.15 0.50 0.41
N ALA A 199 7.73 -0.66 0.93
CA ALA A 199 7.39 -0.79 2.33
C ALA A 199 8.68 -0.78 3.19
N PRO A 200 8.61 -0.43 4.49
CA PRO A 200 9.77 -0.40 5.37
C PRO A 200 10.60 -1.69 5.37
N VAL A 201 9.96 -2.87 5.27
CA VAL A 201 10.66 -4.16 5.16
C VAL A 201 11.59 -4.23 3.94
N VAL A 202 11.17 -3.68 2.79
CA VAL A 202 11.99 -3.65 1.58
C VAL A 202 13.17 -2.68 1.76
N LEU A 203 12.95 -1.52 2.39
CA LEU A 203 14.04 -0.60 2.72
C LEU A 203 15.05 -1.25 3.66
N ASN A 204 14.58 -1.97 4.67
CA ASN A 204 15.43 -2.67 5.62
C ASN A 204 16.27 -3.76 4.93
N SER A 205 15.68 -4.49 3.97
CA SER A 205 16.40 -5.44 3.13
C SER A 205 17.49 -4.77 2.28
N ILE A 206 17.22 -3.59 1.71
CA ILE A 206 18.20 -2.82 0.92
C ILE A 206 19.35 -2.30 1.80
N VAL A 207 19.04 -1.84 3.02
CA VAL A 207 20.02 -1.33 3.99
C VAL A 207 20.98 -2.42 4.45
N ASN A 208 20.45 -3.60 4.79
CA ASN A 208 21.21 -4.71 5.35
C ASN A 208 21.70 -5.71 4.29
N ALA A 209 21.61 -5.35 3.00
CA ALA A 209 22.07 -6.20 1.91
C ALA A 209 23.59 -6.48 2.02
N PRO A 210 24.03 -7.72 1.80
CA PRO A 210 25.45 -8.06 1.83
C PRO A 210 26.18 -7.39 0.66
N SER A 211 27.49 -7.16 0.81
CA SER A 211 28.27 -6.37 -0.15
C SER A 211 28.17 -6.87 -1.60
N GLU A 212 28.14 -8.19 -1.79
CA GLU A 212 28.04 -8.89 -3.08
C GLU A 212 26.68 -8.70 -3.79
N ASP A 213 25.66 -8.28 -3.05
CA ASP A 213 24.34 -7.94 -3.57
C ASP A 213 24.14 -6.42 -3.74
N THR A 214 25.14 -5.61 -3.38
CA THR A 214 25.10 -4.15 -3.52
C THR A 214 25.94 -3.64 -4.68
N ILE A 215 25.53 -2.50 -5.25
CA ILE A 215 26.34 -1.74 -6.20
C ILE A 215 26.39 -0.30 -5.67
N LEU A 216 27.50 0.06 -5.04
CA LEU A 216 27.71 1.35 -4.39
C LEU A 216 29.07 1.96 -4.79
N PRO A 217 29.20 3.31 -4.87
CA PRO A 217 28.12 4.28 -4.74
C PRO A 217 27.08 4.16 -5.87
N LEU A 218 25.85 4.59 -5.62
CA LEU A 218 24.83 4.65 -6.67
C LEU A 218 25.27 5.62 -7.79
N PRO A 219 24.92 5.36 -9.06
CA PRO A 219 25.28 6.23 -10.18
C PRO A 219 24.63 7.63 -10.09
N HIS A 220 23.51 7.74 -9.37
CA HIS A 220 22.76 8.97 -9.12
C HIS A 220 21.91 8.80 -7.85
N VAL A 221 21.33 9.89 -7.37
CA VAL A 221 20.36 9.84 -6.26
C VAL A 221 19.08 9.16 -6.72
N VAL A 222 18.64 8.14 -5.98
CA VAL A 222 17.39 7.43 -6.26
C VAL A 222 16.32 7.86 -5.25
N HIS A 223 15.16 8.28 -5.75
CA HIS A 223 14.04 8.74 -4.95
C HIS A 223 13.18 7.56 -4.51
N VAL A 224 12.92 7.46 -3.21
CA VAL A 224 12.16 6.34 -2.63
C VAL A 224 10.98 6.86 -1.84
N MET A 225 9.77 6.44 -2.19
CA MET A 225 8.58 6.76 -1.40
C MET A 225 8.24 5.56 -0.51
N THR A 226 7.98 5.82 0.77
CA THR A 226 7.63 4.78 1.74
C THR A 226 6.37 5.15 2.50
N ALA A 227 5.56 4.13 2.81
CA ALA A 227 4.32 4.22 3.56
C ALA A 227 3.95 2.82 4.11
N GLY A 228 2.77 2.73 4.73
CA GLY A 228 2.28 1.51 5.38
C GLY A 228 2.60 1.57 6.86
N ALA A 229 3.64 0.86 7.30
CA ALA A 229 4.18 1.03 8.64
C ALA A 229 5.03 2.32 8.72
N ALA A 230 5.08 2.95 9.90
CA ALA A 230 5.97 4.06 10.13
C ALA A 230 7.43 3.56 9.97
N PRO A 231 8.23 4.14 9.05
CA PRO A 231 9.59 3.69 8.86
C PRO A 231 10.43 4.06 10.09
N PRO A 232 11.20 3.14 10.68
CA PRO A 232 12.12 3.49 11.76
C PRO A 232 13.10 4.57 11.29
N SER A 233 13.32 5.61 12.10
CA SER A 233 14.22 6.71 11.77
C SER A 233 15.63 6.22 11.39
N ALA A 234 16.10 5.15 12.05
CA ALA A 234 17.38 4.50 11.75
C ALA A 234 17.45 3.95 10.30
N VAL A 235 16.35 3.40 9.78
CA VAL A 235 16.28 2.91 8.39
C VAL A 235 16.32 4.07 7.41
N LEU A 236 15.57 5.16 7.68
CA LEU A 236 15.60 6.38 6.85
C LEU A 236 17.01 6.97 6.77
N PHE A 237 17.70 7.05 7.90
CA PHE A 237 19.08 7.52 7.96
C PHE A 237 20.04 6.59 7.19
N ALA A 238 19.94 5.28 7.38
CA ALA A 238 20.82 4.34 6.68
C ALA A 238 20.60 4.33 5.15
N MET A 239 19.37 4.54 4.69
CA MET A 239 19.06 4.71 3.26
C MET A 239 19.72 5.97 2.69
N SER A 240 19.70 7.09 3.41
CA SER A 240 20.33 8.33 2.93
C SER A 240 21.85 8.20 2.79
N GLN A 241 22.50 7.46 3.70
CA GLN A 241 23.94 7.16 3.59
C GLN A 241 24.30 6.32 2.36
N LYS A 242 23.33 5.60 1.77
CA LYS A 242 23.52 4.78 0.57
C LYS A 242 23.12 5.49 -0.73
N GLY A 243 22.79 6.78 -0.69
CA GLY A 243 22.43 7.58 -1.86
C GLY A 243 20.93 7.57 -2.22
N PHE A 244 20.06 7.09 -1.32
CA PHE A 244 18.62 7.13 -1.52
C PHE A 244 17.99 8.36 -0.83
N ARG A 245 17.10 9.05 -1.54
CA ARG A 245 16.28 10.14 -0.99
C ARG A 245 14.91 9.62 -0.61
N VAL A 246 14.68 9.40 0.69
CA VAL A 246 13.43 8.80 1.19
C VAL A 246 12.38 9.86 1.51
N THR A 247 11.19 9.72 0.93
CA THR A 247 9.99 10.51 1.21
C THR A 247 8.99 9.63 1.94
N HIS A 248 8.62 10.00 3.17
CA HIS A 248 7.57 9.31 3.90
C HIS A 248 6.20 9.88 3.54
N THR A 249 5.22 9.00 3.42
CA THR A 249 3.85 9.35 3.06
C THR A 249 2.87 8.46 3.81
N TYR A 250 1.62 8.88 3.87
CA TYR A 250 0.56 8.10 4.48
C TYR A 250 -0.75 8.22 3.73
N GLY A 251 -1.50 7.14 3.76
CA GLY A 251 -2.86 7.04 3.27
C GLY A 251 -3.34 5.61 3.38
N LEU A 252 -4.57 5.38 2.90
CA LEU A 252 -5.26 4.11 3.01
C LEU A 252 -5.71 3.64 1.62
N SER A 253 -6.22 2.40 1.54
CA SER A 253 -6.86 1.93 0.30
C SER A 253 -8.02 2.84 -0.09
N GLU A 254 -8.73 3.32 0.91
CA GLU A 254 -9.84 4.25 0.87
C GLU A 254 -9.44 5.64 0.34
N THR A 255 -8.14 5.97 0.29
CA THR A 255 -7.63 7.24 -0.25
C THR A 255 -6.72 7.05 -1.45
N TYR A 256 -6.91 5.98 -2.24
CA TYR A 256 -6.13 5.67 -3.44
C TYR A 256 -4.63 5.37 -3.17
N GLY A 257 -4.29 5.03 -1.92
CA GLY A 257 -2.91 4.97 -1.43
C GLY A 257 -2.55 6.23 -0.65
N PRO A 258 -1.27 6.65 -0.64
CA PRO A 258 -0.83 7.86 0.00
C PRO A 258 -1.60 9.10 -0.43
N SER A 259 -2.06 9.88 0.54
CA SER A 259 -2.78 11.15 0.35
C SER A 259 -2.23 12.27 1.25
N THR A 260 -1.14 11.97 1.97
CA THR A 260 -0.35 12.89 2.80
C THR A 260 1.14 12.62 2.62
N VAL A 261 1.96 13.68 2.70
CA VAL A 261 3.41 13.63 2.52
C VAL A 261 4.12 14.33 3.67
N CYS A 262 5.20 13.74 4.15
CA CYS A 262 6.19 14.48 4.92
C CYS A 262 6.97 15.40 3.98
N ALA A 263 6.38 16.57 3.70
CA ALA A 263 7.03 17.54 2.85
C ALA A 263 8.36 17.97 3.49
N TRP A 264 9.46 17.83 2.75
CA TRP A 264 10.75 18.23 3.28
C TRP A 264 10.80 19.75 3.40
N LYS A 265 11.26 20.25 4.55
CA LYS A 265 11.47 21.69 4.74
C LYS A 265 12.94 22.05 4.58
N PRO A 266 13.31 23.09 3.81
CA PRO A 266 14.71 23.45 3.59
C PRO A 266 15.51 23.68 4.88
N GLU A 267 14.89 24.20 5.93
CA GLU A 267 15.56 24.38 7.23
C GLU A 267 16.04 23.06 7.86
N TRP A 268 15.48 21.91 7.47
CA TRP A 268 15.91 20.59 7.95
C TRP A 268 17.28 20.19 7.41
N ASP A 269 17.72 20.74 6.27
CA ASP A 269 19.03 20.44 5.67
C ASP A 269 20.19 20.77 6.64
N SER A 270 19.97 21.74 7.53
CA SER A 270 20.92 22.19 8.56
C SER A 270 20.90 21.36 9.85
N LEU A 271 19.91 20.48 10.03
CA LEU A 271 19.74 19.70 11.26
C LEU A 271 20.59 18.43 11.25
N PRO A 272 20.96 17.88 12.42
CA PRO A 272 21.62 16.59 12.49
C PRO A 272 20.81 15.50 11.79
N PRO A 273 21.44 14.53 11.08
CA PRO A 273 20.72 13.52 10.30
C PRO A 273 19.70 12.69 11.09
N GLU A 274 19.97 12.41 12.36
CA GLU A 274 19.02 11.73 13.24
C GLU A 274 17.75 12.56 13.49
N THR A 275 17.92 13.87 13.67
CA THR A 275 16.78 14.79 13.82
C THR A 275 15.99 14.90 12.52
N GLN A 276 16.68 14.97 11.38
CA GLN A 276 16.05 14.93 10.07
C GLN A 276 15.20 13.66 9.90
N ALA A 277 15.74 12.49 10.22
CA ALA A 277 15.04 11.22 10.12
C ALA A 277 13.79 11.17 11.02
N ARG A 278 13.89 11.68 12.26
CA ARG A 278 12.74 11.80 13.17
C ARG A 278 11.65 12.73 12.62
N LEU A 279 12.03 13.86 12.03
CA LEU A 279 11.06 14.79 11.42
C LEU A 279 10.41 14.18 10.17
N ASN A 280 11.19 13.48 9.36
CA ASN A 280 10.75 12.79 8.15
C ASN A 280 9.80 11.61 8.45
N ALA A 281 9.84 11.05 9.66
CA ALA A 281 8.94 9.96 10.07
C ALA A 281 7.48 10.40 10.32
N ARG A 282 7.17 11.71 10.33
CA ARG A 282 5.79 12.20 10.43
C ARG A 282 5.02 11.95 9.13
N GLN A 283 3.69 11.80 9.20
CA GLN A 283 2.83 11.62 8.02
C GLN A 283 2.67 12.93 7.24
N GLY A 284 2.81 14.05 7.93
CA GLY A 284 3.03 15.35 7.31
C GLY A 284 1.74 16.04 6.89
N VAL A 285 1.70 16.57 5.68
CA VAL A 285 0.63 17.45 5.20
C VAL A 285 -0.13 16.80 4.05
N ARG A 286 -1.34 17.29 3.76
CA ARG A 286 -2.16 16.78 2.66
C ARG A 286 -1.45 16.91 1.31
N TYR A 287 -1.72 15.96 0.42
CA TYR A 287 -1.40 16.08 -0.99
C TYR A 287 -2.16 17.24 -1.62
N ILE A 288 -1.64 17.77 -2.74
CA ILE A 288 -2.27 18.88 -3.48
C ILE A 288 -3.70 18.52 -3.89
N GLY A 289 -3.93 17.29 -4.36
CA GLY A 289 -5.25 16.84 -4.79
C GLY A 289 -6.23 16.52 -3.65
N LEU A 290 -5.79 16.40 -2.39
CA LEU A 290 -6.68 16.11 -1.26
C LEU A 290 -7.22 17.41 -0.70
N GLU A 291 -8.53 17.64 -0.73
CA GLU A 291 -9.14 18.94 -0.40
C GLU A 291 -9.21 19.23 1.10
N GLY A 292 -9.38 18.21 1.94
CA GLY A 292 -9.44 18.35 3.39
C GLY A 292 -8.65 17.28 4.12
N LEU A 293 -7.89 17.72 5.13
CA LEU A 293 -7.19 16.87 6.10
C LEU A 293 -7.25 17.57 7.46
N ASP A 294 -7.71 16.89 8.50
CA ASP A 294 -7.65 17.39 9.87
C ASP A 294 -7.54 16.25 10.88
N VAL A 295 -7.34 16.61 12.15
CA VAL A 295 -7.41 15.72 13.30
C VAL A 295 -8.58 16.19 14.17
N ILE A 296 -9.61 15.37 14.33
CA ILE A 296 -10.85 15.77 15.02
C ILE A 296 -11.03 15.03 16.34
N SER A 297 -11.57 15.71 17.34
CA SER A 297 -11.94 15.09 18.62
C SER A 297 -13.19 14.23 18.44
N SER A 298 -13.14 12.97 18.88
CA SER A 298 -14.28 12.06 18.87
C SER A 298 -15.45 12.54 19.75
N GLN A 299 -15.18 13.38 20.76
CA GLN A 299 -16.19 13.91 21.67
C GLN A 299 -16.94 15.10 21.07
N THR A 300 -16.24 15.97 20.33
CA THR A 300 -16.81 17.25 19.87
C THR A 300 -17.07 17.30 18.37
N GLY A 301 -16.48 16.39 17.59
CA GLY A 301 -16.51 16.41 16.13
C GLY A 301 -15.79 17.62 15.52
N ARG A 302 -14.95 18.33 16.30
CA ARG A 302 -14.23 19.53 15.87
C ARG A 302 -12.72 19.28 15.82
N PRO A 303 -11.98 20.06 15.01
CA PRO A 303 -10.52 20.01 14.98
C PRO A 303 -9.89 20.16 16.36
N VAL A 304 -8.87 19.34 16.64
CA VAL A 304 -8.04 19.48 17.84
C VAL A 304 -7.05 20.63 17.71
N ALA A 305 -6.48 21.06 18.84
CA ALA A 305 -5.42 22.06 18.87
C ALA A 305 -4.18 21.57 18.11
N ALA A 306 -3.50 22.47 17.40
CA ALA A 306 -2.26 22.19 16.68
C ALA A 306 -1.05 22.27 17.64
N ASP A 307 -1.06 21.49 18.72
CA ASP A 307 -0.06 21.53 19.80
C ASP A 307 0.92 20.34 19.79
N GLY A 308 0.74 19.39 18.86
CA GLY A 308 1.50 18.14 18.78
C GLY A 308 1.22 17.16 19.92
N LYS A 309 0.16 17.37 20.71
CA LYS A 309 -0.14 16.61 21.94
C LYS A 309 -1.60 16.14 22.01
N THR A 310 -2.54 17.00 21.63
CA THR A 310 -3.97 16.69 21.71
C THR A 310 -4.33 15.64 20.67
N ILE A 311 -4.71 14.46 21.13
CA ILE A 311 -5.05 13.32 20.27
C ILE A 311 -6.47 13.48 19.71
N GLY A 312 -6.63 13.17 18.44
CA GLY A 312 -7.91 12.99 17.77
C GLY A 312 -7.80 11.98 16.63
N GLU A 313 -8.89 11.81 15.89
CA GLU A 313 -8.93 10.96 14.69
C GLU A 313 -8.52 11.75 13.45
N ILE A 314 -7.67 11.17 12.62
CA ILE A 314 -7.32 11.74 11.32
C ILE A 314 -8.50 11.54 10.36
N VAL A 315 -8.94 12.64 9.76
CA VAL A 315 -10.04 12.65 8.80
C VAL A 315 -9.63 13.28 7.48
N MET A 316 -10.16 12.74 6.39
CA MET A 316 -9.90 13.21 5.03
C MET A 316 -11.19 13.59 4.32
N ARG A 317 -11.12 14.52 3.36
CA ARG A 317 -12.29 14.90 2.56
C ARG A 317 -11.88 15.30 1.16
N GLY A 318 -12.72 14.91 0.20
CA GLY A 318 -12.67 15.37 -1.17
C GLY A 318 -12.49 14.25 -2.19
N ASN A 319 -11.99 14.55 -3.39
CA ASN A 319 -12.05 13.62 -4.52
C ASN A 319 -11.00 12.51 -4.47
N LEU A 320 -10.03 12.59 -3.56
CA LEU A 320 -9.08 11.51 -3.26
C LEU A 320 -9.58 10.55 -2.18
N VAL A 321 -10.90 10.52 -1.94
CA VAL A 321 -11.56 9.58 -1.04
C VAL A 321 -12.42 8.62 -1.86
N MET A 322 -12.46 7.35 -1.47
CA MET A 322 -13.26 6.31 -2.13
C MET A 322 -14.74 6.68 -2.23
N LYS A 323 -15.47 5.99 -3.11
CA LYS A 323 -16.93 6.06 -3.21
C LYS A 323 -17.63 5.40 -2.02
N GLY A 324 -16.96 4.44 -1.39
CA GLY A 324 -17.47 3.66 -0.26
C GLY A 324 -17.14 2.18 -0.37
N TYR A 325 -17.55 1.43 0.63
CA TYR A 325 -17.43 -0.02 0.69
C TYR A 325 -18.59 -0.69 -0.08
N LEU A 326 -18.21 -1.61 -0.97
CA LEU A 326 -19.12 -2.43 -1.76
C LEU A 326 -20.02 -3.25 -0.83
N LYS A 327 -21.35 -3.16 -1.06
CA LYS A 327 -22.38 -3.95 -0.35
C LYS A 327 -22.35 -3.79 1.18
N ASN A 328 -21.87 -2.65 1.70
CA ASN A 328 -21.78 -2.40 3.13
C ASN A 328 -22.32 -1.01 3.53
N PRO A 329 -23.65 -0.80 3.48
CA PRO A 329 -24.27 0.50 3.75
C PRO A 329 -24.00 1.00 5.17
N LYS A 330 -23.99 0.10 6.17
CA LYS A 330 -23.70 0.46 7.57
C LYS A 330 -22.29 1.04 7.74
N ALA A 331 -21.28 0.35 7.21
CA ALA A 331 -19.91 0.86 7.29
C ALA A 331 -19.75 2.18 6.53
N ASN A 332 -20.48 2.38 5.43
CA ASN A 332 -20.45 3.64 4.69
C ASN A 332 -21.03 4.80 5.49
N GLU A 333 -22.16 4.60 6.16
CA GLU A 333 -22.78 5.62 7.01
C GLU A 333 -21.84 6.05 8.14
N GLU A 334 -21.24 5.07 8.84
CA GLU A 334 -20.27 5.33 9.92
C GLU A 334 -19.01 6.03 9.41
N THR A 335 -18.45 5.57 8.29
CA THR A 335 -17.17 6.05 7.76
C THR A 335 -17.27 7.44 7.14
N PHE A 336 -18.44 7.83 6.62
CA PHE A 336 -18.68 9.13 5.99
C PHE A 336 -19.44 10.12 6.88
N ALA A 337 -19.50 9.86 8.19
CA ALA A 337 -20.19 10.72 9.14
C ALA A 337 -19.68 12.17 9.07
N ASN A 338 -20.60 13.12 9.28
CA ASN A 338 -20.28 14.55 9.35
C ASN A 338 -19.54 15.13 8.13
N GLY A 339 -19.66 14.49 6.96
CA GLY A 339 -19.06 14.95 5.71
C GLY A 339 -17.55 14.74 5.63
N TRP A 340 -16.98 13.90 6.50
CA TRP A 340 -15.58 13.49 6.50
C TRP A 340 -15.47 11.99 6.23
N PHE A 341 -14.38 11.56 5.62
CA PHE A 341 -13.94 10.18 5.70
C PHE A 341 -13.14 9.98 6.98
N HIS A 342 -13.65 9.12 7.85
CA HIS A 342 -13.07 8.69 9.10
C HIS A 342 -12.06 7.55 8.88
N SER A 343 -10.77 7.83 9.08
CA SER A 343 -9.71 6.85 8.81
C SER A 343 -9.63 5.75 9.88
N GLY A 344 -10.08 6.02 11.09
CA GLY A 344 -9.85 5.20 12.28
C GLY A 344 -8.43 5.29 12.85
N ASP A 345 -7.51 6.04 12.23
CA ASP A 345 -6.16 6.26 12.74
C ASP A 345 -6.13 7.48 13.67
N LEU A 346 -5.48 7.34 14.83
CA LEU A 346 -5.38 8.38 15.84
C LEU A 346 -4.06 9.12 15.71
N GLY A 347 -4.10 10.44 15.80
CA GLY A 347 -2.93 11.28 15.65
C GLY A 347 -3.04 12.61 16.35
N VAL A 348 -1.99 13.39 16.20
CA VAL A 348 -1.89 14.77 16.66
C VAL A 348 -1.59 15.68 15.47
N LYS A 349 -1.95 16.96 15.61
CA LYS A 349 -1.59 18.00 14.66
C LYS A 349 -0.53 18.91 15.29
N HIS A 350 0.59 19.09 14.60
CA HIS A 350 1.69 19.95 15.05
C HIS A 350 1.44 21.42 14.70
N PRO A 351 2.08 22.38 15.40
CA PRO A 351 1.97 23.82 15.10
C PRO A 351 2.34 24.17 13.64
N ASP A 352 3.16 23.33 13.02
CA ASP A 352 3.62 23.50 11.65
C ASP A 352 2.69 22.88 10.59
N GLY A 353 1.51 22.39 11.01
CA GLY A 353 0.46 21.81 10.17
C GLY A 353 0.63 20.31 9.90
N TYR A 354 1.70 19.68 10.38
CA TYR A 354 1.99 18.28 10.12
C TYR A 354 1.13 17.42 11.03
N ILE A 355 0.57 16.35 10.48
CA ILE A 355 -0.02 15.28 11.29
C ILE A 355 1.04 14.23 11.63
N GLU A 356 0.88 13.64 12.81
CA GLU A 356 1.66 12.50 13.27
C GLU A 356 0.72 11.47 13.87
N ILE A 357 0.75 10.26 13.31
CA ILE A 357 0.02 9.11 13.83
C ILE A 357 0.65 8.69 15.15
N LYS A 358 -0.20 8.48 16.16
CA LYS A 358 0.19 7.98 17.47
C LYS A 358 -0.22 6.53 17.69
N ASP A 359 -1.36 6.14 17.13
CA ASP A 359 -1.86 4.78 17.20
C ASP A 359 -3.02 4.56 16.22
N ARG A 360 -3.54 3.34 16.15
CA ARG A 360 -4.88 3.09 15.60
C ARG A 360 -5.89 3.03 16.72
N SER A 361 -7.08 3.57 16.50
CA SER A 361 -8.16 3.55 17.51
C SER A 361 -8.51 2.15 18.01
N LYS A 362 -8.26 1.11 17.20
CA LYS A 362 -8.50 -0.30 17.55
C LYS A 362 -7.27 -1.06 18.07
N ASP A 363 -6.08 -0.49 17.95
CA ASP A 363 -4.82 -1.15 18.33
C ASP A 363 -4.20 -0.54 19.60
N ILE A 364 -4.85 0.47 20.22
CA ILE A 364 -4.51 0.95 21.56
C ILE A 364 -4.65 -0.22 22.55
N ILE A 365 -3.57 -0.50 23.27
CA ILE A 365 -3.52 -1.56 24.28
C ILE A 365 -3.96 -0.94 25.61
N ILE A 366 -5.04 -1.44 26.19
CA ILE A 366 -5.56 -0.94 27.48
C ILE A 366 -5.10 -1.86 28.59
N SER A 367 -4.00 -1.49 29.24
CA SER A 367 -3.37 -2.29 30.30
C SER A 367 -3.60 -1.60 31.65
N GLY A 368 -4.48 -2.16 32.49
CA GLY A 368 -4.71 -1.64 33.84
C GLY A 368 -5.37 -0.27 33.90
N GLY A 369 -6.10 0.12 32.86
CA GLY A 369 -6.75 1.43 32.73
C GLY A 369 -5.88 2.51 32.07
N GLU A 370 -4.64 2.18 31.71
CA GLU A 370 -3.75 3.06 30.97
C GLU A 370 -3.70 2.67 29.48
N ASN A 371 -3.63 3.66 28.60
CA ASN A 371 -3.51 3.47 27.15
C ASN A 371 -2.03 3.38 26.77
N ILE A 372 -1.60 2.24 26.23
CA ILE A 372 -0.24 2.01 25.74
C ILE A 372 -0.25 2.02 24.21
N SER A 373 0.59 2.88 23.62
CA SER A 373 0.77 2.91 22.16
C SER A 373 1.62 1.75 21.67
N SER A 374 1.06 0.91 20.80
CA SER A 374 1.79 -0.19 20.15
C SER A 374 3.00 0.34 19.36
N VAL A 375 2.80 1.43 18.62
CA VAL A 375 3.81 2.11 17.79
C VAL A 375 4.96 2.68 18.62
N GLU A 376 4.68 3.21 19.81
CA GLU A 376 5.72 3.73 20.72
C GLU A 376 6.64 2.60 21.22
N VAL A 377 6.06 1.45 21.56
CA VAL A 377 6.82 0.26 21.98
C VAL A 377 7.64 -0.29 20.81
N GLU A 378 7.06 -0.39 19.61
CA GLU A 378 7.78 -0.81 18.39
C GLU A 378 8.98 0.08 18.10
N ASN A 379 8.80 1.40 18.10
CA ASN A 379 9.88 2.37 17.88
C ASN A 379 11.01 2.22 18.89
N SER A 380 10.68 1.96 20.16
CA SER A 380 11.67 1.71 21.21
C SER A 380 12.46 0.42 20.95
N LEU A 381 11.79 -0.64 20.47
CA LEU A 381 12.43 -1.91 20.11
C LEU A 381 13.39 -1.74 18.91
N TYR A 382 13.02 -0.96 17.90
CA TYR A 382 13.87 -0.71 16.73
C TYR A 382 15.22 -0.03 17.05
N LEU A 383 15.37 0.60 18.22
CA LEU A 383 16.65 1.14 18.68
C LEU A 383 17.66 0.05 19.08
N HIS A 384 17.20 -1.16 19.38
CA HIS A 384 18.07 -2.24 19.80
C HIS A 384 18.85 -2.82 18.60
N PRO A 385 20.20 -2.93 18.67
CA PRO A 385 21.02 -3.27 17.51
C PRO A 385 20.74 -4.67 16.93
N ALA A 386 20.19 -5.58 17.74
CA ALA A 386 19.84 -6.94 17.31
C ALA A 386 18.50 -7.06 16.59
N ILE A 387 17.60 -6.07 16.68
CA ILE A 387 16.25 -6.18 16.14
C ILE A 387 16.24 -5.76 14.66
N LEU A 388 15.76 -6.67 13.82
CA LEU A 388 15.49 -6.41 12.40
C LEU A 388 14.08 -5.85 12.21
N GLU A 389 13.09 -6.49 12.82
CA GLU A 389 11.68 -6.12 12.76
C GLU A 389 11.02 -6.30 14.12
N ALA A 390 10.06 -5.45 14.45
CA ALA A 390 9.23 -5.55 15.64
C ALA A 390 7.77 -5.22 15.29
N SER A 391 6.84 -5.97 15.87
CA SER A 391 5.41 -5.64 15.89
C SER A 391 4.83 -5.93 17.27
N VAL A 392 4.01 -4.99 17.78
CA VAL A 392 3.43 -5.06 19.12
C VAL A 392 1.92 -5.14 19.02
N VAL A 393 1.33 -6.10 19.72
CA VAL A 393 -0.13 -6.30 19.79
C VAL A 393 -0.61 -6.41 21.23
N ALA A 394 -1.90 -6.15 21.44
CA ALA A 394 -2.56 -6.48 22.70
C ALA A 394 -2.61 -8.01 22.89
N ARG A 395 -2.18 -8.47 24.06
CA ARG A 395 -2.35 -9.85 24.53
C ARG A 395 -3.23 -9.83 25.76
N ALA A 396 -4.25 -10.68 25.80
CA ALA A 396 -5.10 -10.84 26.97
C ALA A 396 -4.25 -11.15 28.23
N ASP A 397 -4.53 -10.45 29.33
CA ASP A 397 -3.81 -10.55 30.60
C ASP A 397 -4.80 -10.67 31.76
N GLU A 398 -4.62 -11.66 32.63
CA GLU A 398 -5.55 -11.95 33.72
C GLU A 398 -5.65 -10.83 34.77
N ARG A 399 -4.59 -10.03 34.94
CA ARG A 399 -4.55 -8.97 35.95
C ARG A 399 -4.90 -7.60 35.35
N TRP A 400 -4.44 -7.34 34.14
CA TRP A 400 -4.48 -6.00 33.54
C TRP A 400 -5.52 -5.86 32.42
N GLY A 401 -6.23 -6.94 32.08
CA GLY A 401 -7.11 -7.00 30.92
C GLY A 401 -6.31 -7.28 29.65
N GLU A 402 -5.40 -6.37 29.31
CA GLU A 402 -4.44 -6.52 28.21
C GLU A 402 -3.02 -6.22 28.69
N SER A 403 -2.03 -6.81 28.01
CA SER A 403 -0.60 -6.49 28.14
C SER A 403 0.03 -6.40 26.74
N PRO A 404 1.04 -5.53 26.53
CA PRO A 404 1.74 -5.46 25.26
C PRO A 404 2.56 -6.74 25.02
N CYS A 405 2.44 -7.31 23.81
CA CYS A 405 3.19 -8.47 23.36
C CYS A 405 3.96 -8.13 22.09
N ALA A 406 5.29 -8.23 22.14
CA ALA A 406 6.15 -7.93 21.00
C ALA A 406 6.56 -9.22 20.27
N PHE A 407 6.36 -9.23 18.95
CA PHE A 407 6.94 -10.20 18.04
C PHE A 407 8.15 -9.54 17.37
N VAL A 408 9.32 -10.15 17.51
CA VAL A 408 10.58 -9.60 16.99
C VAL A 408 11.26 -10.57 16.04
N THR A 409 11.82 -10.03 14.96
CA THR A 409 12.75 -10.74 14.08
C THR A 409 14.14 -10.19 14.34
N LEU A 410 15.13 -11.06 14.55
CA LEU A 410 16.51 -10.64 14.77
C LEU A 410 17.26 -10.40 13.46
N LYS A 411 18.29 -9.56 13.51
CA LYS A 411 19.21 -9.36 12.38
C LYS A 411 20.00 -10.64 12.11
N PRO A 412 20.39 -10.90 10.84
CA PRO A 412 21.24 -12.03 10.50
C PRO A 412 22.51 -12.07 11.37
N GLY A 413 22.84 -13.24 11.90
CA GLY A 413 24.04 -13.46 12.72
C GLY A 413 23.86 -13.16 14.22
N VAL A 414 22.69 -12.72 14.67
CA VAL A 414 22.34 -12.68 16.10
C VAL A 414 21.68 -14.01 16.48
N ALA A 415 22.22 -14.71 17.47
CA ALA A 415 21.62 -15.94 17.97
C ALA A 415 20.40 -15.63 18.87
N ASP A 416 19.31 -16.38 18.69
CA ASP A 416 18.25 -16.49 19.69
C ASP A 416 18.87 -17.08 20.97
N LYS A 417 18.77 -16.35 22.08
CA LYS A 417 19.17 -16.85 23.39
C LYS A 417 18.01 -17.45 24.13
#